data_AF-A0AAW2JJW5-F1
#
_entry.id   AF-A0AAW2JJW5-F1
#
_cell.length_a   1.000
_cell.length_b   1.000
_cell.length_c   1.000
_cell.angle_alpha   90.00
_cell.angle_beta   90.00
_cell.angle_gamma   90.00
#
_symmetry.space_group_name_H-M   'P 1'
#
loop_
_entity.id
_entity.type
_entity.pdbx_description
1 polymer ?
#
loop_
_entity_poly.entity_id
_entity_poly.type
_entity_poly.pdbx_seq_one_letter_code
_entity_poly.pdbx_strand_id
1 'polypeptide(L)'
;MSPFLFVLVMEVLQLMMQQLIDQNGGFSFHWRCKELGLFQLCFADDLLLFCKADVASIQVFRRGLEEFANLSGLHANPQKSQLIISRSAQEEREHLIAALQFQEGHLPLRYLGLPLLASRLSISDCHPLLLKVDSRIKGWDSIQLSFAGRLQLIKSVLMSLNVYWAMAFILPKGVIREVEKRMRHFLWKGNSTVGYPKVAWSTVCRPKEEGGLGIRDILALNKALMCRHLWNVIKDNQSSIWVRWITHNHLRHKSVWTVDVKGGSWGWRKLLRLRSALLPYIDLKIGDGESFLFGMTPGIVSAH
;
A
#
# COMPACT_ATOMS: atom_id res chain seq x y z
N MET A 1 -25.39 -5.44 7.38
CA MET A 1 -24.83 -6.81 7.25
C MET A 1 -23.66 -6.94 8.22
N SER A 2 -23.50 -8.07 8.93
CA SER A 2 -22.33 -8.30 9.79
C SER A 2 -21.05 -8.38 8.96
N PRO A 3 -19.87 -7.93 9.44
CA PRO A 3 -18.62 -7.98 8.68
C PRO A 3 -18.26 -9.37 8.14
N PHE A 4 -18.47 -10.42 8.93
CA PHE A 4 -18.19 -11.80 8.50
C PHE A 4 -19.12 -12.27 7.39
N LEU A 5 -20.42 -11.98 7.54
CA LEU A 5 -21.41 -12.34 6.52
C LEU A 5 -21.11 -11.60 5.21
N PHE A 6 -20.68 -10.36 5.29
CA PHE A 6 -20.27 -9.59 4.12
C PHE A 6 -19.06 -10.21 3.42
N VAL A 7 -18.06 -10.69 4.17
CA VAL A 7 -16.90 -11.40 3.57
C VAL A 7 -17.34 -12.66 2.83
N LEU A 8 -18.24 -13.47 3.40
CA LEU A 8 -18.77 -14.67 2.73
C LEU A 8 -19.53 -14.31 1.44
N VAL A 9 -20.34 -13.24 1.48
CA VAL A 9 -21.05 -12.76 0.30
C VAL A 9 -20.07 -12.28 -0.79
N MET A 10 -19.00 -11.61 -0.41
CA MET A 10 -17.96 -11.19 -1.36
C MET A 10 -17.11 -12.36 -1.91
N GLU A 11 -16.98 -13.45 -1.15
CA GLU A 11 -16.37 -14.69 -1.65
C GLU A 11 -17.22 -15.32 -2.76
N VAL A 12 -18.55 -15.28 -2.64
CA VAL A 12 -19.47 -15.70 -3.71
C VAL A 12 -19.24 -14.89 -4.98
N LEU A 13 -19.09 -13.55 -4.88
CA LEU A 13 -18.76 -12.71 -6.04
C LEU A 13 -17.46 -13.19 -6.72
N GLN A 14 -16.42 -13.47 -5.94
CA GLN A 14 -15.14 -13.92 -6.47
C GLN A 14 -15.28 -15.27 -7.20
N LEU A 15 -15.98 -16.24 -6.61
CA LEU A 15 -16.20 -17.55 -7.21
C LEU A 15 -17.06 -17.47 -8.48
N MET A 16 -18.10 -16.65 -8.48
CA MET A 16 -18.93 -16.42 -9.67
C MET A 16 -18.12 -15.80 -10.81
N MET A 17 -17.33 -14.76 -10.52
CA MET A 17 -16.47 -14.16 -11.55
C MET A 17 -15.44 -15.16 -12.07
N GLN A 18 -14.83 -15.96 -11.19
CA GLN A 18 -13.88 -17.00 -11.60
C GLN A 18 -14.55 -18.02 -12.53
N GLN A 19 -15.75 -18.47 -12.19
CA GLN A 19 -16.51 -19.39 -13.04
C GLN A 19 -16.82 -18.79 -14.42
N LEU A 20 -17.21 -17.52 -14.48
CA LEU A 20 -17.44 -16.83 -15.75
C LEU A 20 -16.15 -16.69 -16.56
N ILE A 21 -15.01 -16.44 -15.92
CA ILE A 21 -13.70 -16.38 -16.58
C ILE A 21 -13.30 -17.73 -17.15
N ASP A 22 -13.51 -18.82 -16.40
CA ASP A 22 -13.13 -20.17 -16.81
C ASP A 22 -14.02 -20.72 -17.93
N GLN A 23 -15.30 -20.37 -17.93
CA GLN A 23 -16.26 -20.79 -18.97
C GLN A 23 -16.17 -19.94 -20.24
N ASN A 24 -15.80 -18.66 -20.12
CA ASN A 24 -15.80 -17.73 -21.22
C ASN A 24 -14.39 -17.57 -21.80
N GLY A 25 -14.09 -18.27 -22.89
CA GLY A 25 -12.78 -18.22 -23.57
C GLY A 25 -12.38 -16.84 -24.12
N GLY A 26 -13.25 -15.83 -24.01
CA GLY A 26 -12.96 -14.45 -24.37
C GLY A 26 -12.25 -13.61 -23.29
N PHE A 27 -12.19 -14.06 -22.02
CA PHE A 27 -11.54 -13.27 -20.97
C PHE A 27 -10.01 -13.30 -21.10
N SER A 28 -9.40 -12.13 -21.04
CA SER A 28 -7.95 -11.98 -21.03
C SER A 28 -7.49 -11.25 -19.77
N PHE A 29 -6.61 -11.89 -19.01
CA PHE A 29 -5.98 -11.27 -17.86
C PHE A 29 -5.09 -10.10 -18.26
N HIS A 30 -4.96 -9.12 -17.36
CA HIS A 30 -3.90 -8.13 -17.46
C HIS A 30 -2.53 -8.84 -17.51
N TRP A 31 -1.62 -8.40 -18.39
CA TRP A 31 -0.38 -9.11 -18.69
C TRP A 31 0.51 -9.40 -17.46
N ARG A 32 0.49 -8.53 -16.44
CA ARG A 32 1.21 -8.75 -15.15
C ARG A 32 0.51 -9.65 -14.14
N CYS A 33 -0.71 -10.05 -14.45
CA CYS A 33 -1.56 -10.78 -13.55
C CYS A 33 -1.92 -12.17 -14.07
N LYS A 34 -1.69 -12.42 -15.37
CA LYS A 34 -2.03 -13.65 -16.08
C LYS A 34 -1.52 -14.91 -15.39
N GLU A 35 -0.23 -14.96 -15.07
CA GLU A 35 0.37 -16.18 -14.49
C GLU A 35 -0.08 -16.46 -13.05
N LEU A 36 -0.64 -15.45 -12.37
CA LEU A 36 -1.22 -15.61 -11.02
C LEU A 36 -2.74 -15.77 -11.04
N GLY A 37 -3.39 -15.70 -12.22
CA GLY A 37 -4.84 -15.63 -12.32
C GLY A 37 -5.44 -14.44 -11.56
N LEU A 38 -4.67 -13.35 -11.37
CA LEU A 38 -5.08 -12.24 -10.51
C LEU A 38 -6.00 -11.28 -11.28
N PHE A 39 -7.31 -11.41 -11.09
CA PHE A 39 -8.29 -10.50 -11.69
C PHE A 39 -8.98 -9.58 -10.67
N GLN A 40 -8.85 -9.84 -9.37
CA GLN A 40 -9.61 -9.16 -8.33
C GLN A 40 -8.78 -8.93 -7.05
N LEU A 41 -8.96 -7.77 -6.41
CA LEU A 41 -8.56 -7.48 -5.04
C LEU A 41 -9.73 -6.86 -4.28
N CYS A 42 -10.03 -7.38 -3.09
CA CYS A 42 -11.14 -6.90 -2.25
C CYS A 42 -10.65 -6.47 -0.89
N PHE A 43 -11.21 -5.37 -0.39
CA PHE A 43 -11.16 -5.02 1.02
C PHE A 43 -12.52 -4.45 1.45
N ALA A 44 -13.29 -5.24 2.22
CA ALA A 44 -14.71 -4.93 2.45
C ALA A 44 -15.40 -4.61 1.11
N ASP A 45 -16.05 -3.47 0.99
CA ASP A 45 -16.77 -3.00 -0.19
C ASP A 45 -15.87 -2.40 -1.28
N ASP A 46 -14.60 -2.13 -0.99
CA ASP A 46 -13.64 -1.57 -1.95
C ASP A 46 -13.06 -2.68 -2.86
N LEU A 47 -13.58 -2.76 -4.09
CA LEU A 47 -13.22 -3.73 -5.12
C LEU A 47 -12.28 -3.12 -6.18
N LEU A 48 -11.21 -3.84 -6.54
CA LEU A 48 -10.38 -3.56 -7.71
C LEU A 48 -10.41 -4.76 -8.66
N LEU A 49 -10.79 -4.51 -9.91
CA LEU A 49 -10.84 -5.51 -10.97
C LEU A 49 -9.77 -5.22 -12.04
N PHE A 50 -9.11 -6.28 -12.53
CA PHE A 50 -8.01 -6.19 -13.48
C PHE A 50 -8.25 -7.14 -14.65
N CYS A 51 -8.26 -6.60 -15.86
CA CYS A 51 -8.28 -7.37 -17.10
C CYS A 51 -7.39 -6.70 -18.16
N LYS A 52 -7.21 -7.39 -19.29
CA LYS A 52 -6.73 -6.75 -20.51
C LYS A 52 -7.78 -5.72 -20.97
N ALA A 53 -7.30 -4.64 -21.57
CA ALA A 53 -8.17 -3.56 -22.04
C ALA A 53 -8.81 -3.95 -23.37
N ASP A 54 -9.79 -4.86 -23.31
CA ASP A 54 -10.59 -5.34 -24.43
C ASP A 54 -12.06 -5.53 -24.03
N VAL A 55 -12.95 -5.41 -25.01
CA VAL A 55 -14.39 -5.42 -24.78
C VAL A 55 -14.88 -6.76 -24.21
N ALA A 56 -14.32 -7.88 -24.68
CA ALA A 56 -14.73 -9.22 -24.23
C ALA A 56 -14.47 -9.41 -22.73
N SER A 57 -13.28 -9.03 -22.26
CA SER A 57 -12.94 -9.11 -20.83
C SER A 57 -13.83 -8.20 -19.96
N ILE A 58 -14.10 -6.97 -20.41
CA ILE A 58 -14.98 -6.04 -19.68
C ILE A 58 -16.41 -6.56 -19.60
N GLN A 59 -16.94 -7.16 -20.67
CA GLN A 59 -18.28 -7.74 -20.69
C GLN A 59 -18.41 -8.92 -19.72
N VAL A 60 -17.34 -9.69 -19.48
CA VAL A 60 -17.33 -10.73 -18.44
C VAL A 60 -17.50 -10.09 -17.06
N PHE A 61 -16.76 -9.03 -16.75
CA PHE A 61 -16.92 -8.33 -15.47
C PHE A 61 -18.29 -7.68 -15.30
N ARG A 62 -18.83 -7.05 -16.35
CA ARG A 62 -20.18 -6.49 -16.32
C ARG A 62 -21.22 -7.56 -15.97
N ARG A 63 -21.20 -8.69 -16.69
CA ARG A 63 -22.13 -9.81 -16.42
C ARG A 63 -21.97 -10.35 -15.01
N GLY A 64 -20.73 -10.55 -14.55
CA GLY A 64 -20.48 -11.03 -13.18
C GLY A 64 -21.02 -10.07 -12.11
N LEU A 65 -20.89 -8.76 -12.32
CA LEU A 65 -21.46 -7.75 -11.43
C LEU A 65 -23.00 -7.72 -11.47
N GLU A 66 -23.60 -7.84 -12.66
CA GLU A 66 -25.05 -7.87 -12.84
C GLU A 66 -25.68 -9.14 -12.23
N GLU A 67 -25.11 -10.32 -12.51
CA GLU A 67 -25.56 -11.59 -11.93
C GLU A 67 -25.44 -11.58 -10.40
N PHE A 68 -24.31 -11.12 -9.87
CA PHE A 68 -24.14 -11.00 -8.44
C PHE A 68 -25.13 -10.01 -7.81
N ALA A 69 -25.38 -8.87 -8.47
CA ALA A 69 -26.35 -7.89 -7.98
C ALA A 69 -27.78 -8.48 -7.97
N ASN A 70 -28.15 -9.26 -8.99
CA ASN A 70 -29.45 -9.93 -9.05
C ASN A 70 -29.62 -11.00 -7.95
N LEU A 71 -28.55 -11.72 -7.60
CA LEU A 71 -28.59 -12.75 -6.56
C LEU A 71 -28.53 -12.19 -5.13
N SER A 72 -27.69 -11.18 -4.91
CA SER A 72 -27.41 -10.65 -3.57
C SER A 72 -28.20 -9.39 -3.21
N GLY A 73 -28.75 -8.69 -4.20
CA GLY A 73 -29.30 -7.34 -4.07
C GLY A 73 -28.24 -6.24 -3.88
N LEU A 74 -26.94 -6.58 -3.94
CA LEU A 74 -25.85 -5.62 -3.79
C LEU A 74 -25.43 -5.06 -5.15
N HIS A 75 -25.69 -3.78 -5.37
CA HIS A 75 -25.33 -3.10 -6.61
C HIS A 75 -24.03 -2.31 -6.46
N ALA A 76 -23.19 -2.37 -7.49
CA ALA A 76 -22.05 -1.46 -7.62
C ALA A 76 -22.55 -0.02 -7.72
N ASN A 77 -21.95 0.91 -6.97
CA ASN A 77 -22.33 2.31 -7.00
C ASN A 77 -21.71 2.99 -8.24
N PRO A 78 -22.50 3.41 -9.25
CA PRO A 78 -21.95 3.95 -10.50
C PRO A 78 -21.22 5.30 -10.33
N GLN A 79 -21.53 6.05 -9.27
CA GLN A 79 -20.88 7.34 -8.97
C GLN A 79 -19.51 7.16 -8.32
N LYS A 80 -19.27 6.01 -7.65
CA LYS A 80 -18.00 5.68 -7.01
C LYS A 80 -17.14 4.73 -7.85
N SER A 81 -17.78 3.93 -8.69
CA SER A 81 -17.12 2.94 -9.54
C SER A 81 -16.53 3.64 -10.76
N GLN A 82 -15.25 3.40 -11.01
CA GLN A 82 -14.52 4.06 -12.09
C GLN A 82 -13.76 3.04 -12.94
N LEU A 83 -13.73 3.28 -14.24
CA LEU A 83 -12.91 2.54 -15.19
C LEU A 83 -11.60 3.30 -15.45
N ILE A 84 -10.46 2.67 -15.19
CA ILE A 84 -9.15 3.26 -15.46
C ILE A 84 -8.54 2.57 -16.66
N ILE A 85 -8.32 3.32 -17.74
CA ILE A 85 -7.81 2.78 -18.99
C ILE A 85 -6.32 3.06 -19.10
N SER A 86 -5.56 2.03 -19.45
CA SER A 86 -4.12 2.17 -19.66
C SER A 86 -3.82 3.11 -20.85
N ARG A 87 -2.69 3.81 -20.82
CA ARG A 87 -2.28 4.69 -21.93
C ARG A 87 -2.15 3.97 -23.26
N SER A 88 -1.87 2.68 -23.25
CA SER A 88 -1.72 1.84 -24.45
C SER A 88 -3.05 1.42 -25.09
N ALA A 89 -4.19 1.68 -24.45
CA ALA A 89 -5.50 1.21 -24.92
C ALA A 89 -6.49 2.38 -25.14
N GLN A 90 -5.97 3.53 -25.58
CA GLN A 90 -6.80 4.72 -25.80
C GLN A 90 -7.71 4.60 -27.03
N GLU A 91 -7.33 3.79 -28.02
CA GLU A 91 -8.15 3.53 -29.20
C GLU A 91 -9.45 2.80 -28.85
N GLU A 92 -9.41 1.88 -27.88
CA GLU A 92 -10.58 1.11 -27.43
C GLU A 92 -11.44 1.88 -26.42
N ARG A 93 -11.04 3.09 -26.02
CA ARG A 93 -11.60 3.80 -24.86
C ARG A 93 -13.12 3.92 -24.89
N GLU A 94 -13.69 4.36 -26.01
CA GLU A 94 -15.13 4.59 -26.14
C GLU A 94 -15.92 3.27 -26.04
N HIS A 95 -15.42 2.20 -26.68
CA HIS A 95 -16.02 0.87 -26.61
C HIS A 95 -15.99 0.30 -25.20
N LEU A 96 -14.88 0.47 -24.47
CA LEU A 96 -14.73 -0.02 -23.09
C LEU A 96 -15.68 0.71 -22.13
N ILE A 97 -15.81 2.04 -22.27
CA ILE A 97 -16.72 2.85 -21.43
C ILE A 97 -18.18 2.48 -21.74
N ALA A 98 -18.55 2.36 -23.01
CA ALA A 98 -19.89 1.95 -23.42
C ALA A 98 -20.25 0.54 -22.92
N ALA A 99 -19.27 -0.38 -22.93
CA ALA A 99 -19.47 -1.75 -22.46
C ALA A 99 -19.69 -1.84 -20.95
N LEU A 100 -18.90 -1.14 -20.12
CA LEU A 100 -18.99 -1.24 -18.65
C LEU A 100 -20.01 -0.29 -18.01
N GLN A 101 -20.31 0.84 -18.66
CA GLN A 101 -21.22 1.89 -18.17
C GLN A 101 -20.78 2.55 -16.84
N PHE A 102 -19.49 2.55 -16.54
CA PHE A 102 -18.90 3.34 -15.45
C PHE A 102 -18.21 4.58 -15.98
N GLN A 103 -18.08 5.59 -15.13
CA GLN A 103 -17.33 6.79 -15.48
C GLN A 103 -15.84 6.48 -15.63
N GLU A 104 -15.19 7.14 -16.58
CA GLU A 104 -13.73 7.06 -16.67
C GLU A 104 -13.09 7.73 -15.46
N GLY A 105 -12.15 7.01 -14.84
CA GLY A 105 -11.30 7.51 -13.76
C GLY A 105 -9.85 7.68 -14.21
N HIS A 106 -9.11 8.49 -13.45
CA HIS A 106 -7.69 8.72 -13.69
C HIS A 106 -6.87 8.53 -12.41
N LEU A 107 -5.62 8.12 -12.57
CA LEU A 107 -4.66 8.11 -11.47
C LEU A 107 -4.05 9.52 -11.30
N PRO A 108 -3.84 10.00 -10.05
CA PRO A 108 -4.07 9.29 -8.80
C PRO A 108 -5.53 9.26 -8.35
N LEU A 109 -5.97 8.11 -7.84
CA LEU A 109 -7.26 7.95 -7.16
C LEU A 109 -7.06 7.58 -5.70
N ARG A 110 -8.11 7.70 -4.89
CA ARG A 110 -8.04 7.34 -3.46
C ARG A 110 -8.56 5.91 -3.26
N TYR A 111 -7.73 5.05 -2.67
CA TYR A 111 -8.07 3.67 -2.30
C TYR A 111 -7.66 3.42 -0.85
N LEU A 112 -8.59 2.95 -0.01
CA LEU A 112 -8.38 2.76 1.44
C LEU A 112 -7.87 4.02 2.17
N GLY A 113 -8.17 5.22 1.67
CA GLY A 113 -7.68 6.45 2.28
C GLY A 113 -6.23 6.82 1.95
N LEU A 114 -5.60 6.11 1.01
CA LEU A 114 -4.28 6.37 0.45
C LEU A 114 -4.38 6.68 -1.05
N PRO A 115 -3.44 7.46 -1.63
CA PRO A 115 -3.40 7.69 -3.07
C PRO A 115 -2.85 6.47 -3.81
N LEU A 116 -3.65 5.87 -4.69
CA LEU A 116 -3.19 4.88 -5.65
C LEU A 116 -2.47 5.59 -6.80
N LEU A 117 -1.18 5.30 -6.97
CA LEU A 117 -0.26 6.05 -7.83
C LEU A 117 0.46 5.12 -8.81
N ALA A 118 0.62 5.58 -10.06
CA ALA A 118 1.53 4.96 -11.03
C ALA A 118 2.96 5.55 -10.96
N SER A 119 3.12 6.68 -10.26
CA SER A 119 4.35 7.47 -10.20
C SER A 119 4.96 7.48 -8.79
N ARG A 120 6.04 8.25 -8.62
CA ARG A 120 6.65 8.50 -7.31
C ARG A 120 5.70 9.37 -6.47
N LEU A 121 5.51 8.98 -5.21
CA LEU A 121 4.79 9.78 -4.21
C LEU A 121 5.42 11.18 -4.07
N SER A 122 4.65 12.21 -4.39
CA SER A 122 5.02 13.61 -4.27
C SER A 122 4.58 14.20 -2.93
N ILE A 123 5.00 15.43 -2.66
CA ILE A 123 4.56 16.16 -1.46
C ILE A 123 3.07 16.50 -1.55
N SER A 124 2.58 16.88 -2.75
CA SER A 124 1.17 17.18 -2.98
C SER A 124 0.27 15.97 -2.76
N ASP A 125 0.71 14.78 -3.14
CA ASP A 125 -0.03 13.54 -2.90
C ASP A 125 -0.21 13.23 -1.39
N CYS A 126 0.69 13.77 -0.56
CA CYS A 126 0.64 13.63 0.89
C CYS A 126 -0.16 14.74 1.58
N HIS A 127 -0.73 15.69 0.84
CA HIS A 127 -1.56 16.74 1.41
C HIS A 127 -2.73 16.21 2.27
N PRO A 128 -3.42 15.11 1.90
CA PRO A 128 -4.46 14.52 2.75
C PRO A 128 -3.94 14.04 4.12
N LEU A 129 -2.69 13.59 4.23
CA LEU A 129 -2.07 13.26 5.51
C LEU A 129 -1.91 14.52 6.37
N LEU A 130 -1.37 15.58 5.79
CA LEU A 130 -1.18 16.86 6.49
C LEU A 130 -2.50 17.42 7.00
N LEU A 131 -3.54 17.43 6.16
CA LEU A 131 -4.88 17.86 6.55
C LEU A 131 -5.47 17.02 7.68
N LYS A 132 -5.27 15.69 7.67
CA LYS A 132 -5.73 14.82 8.76
C LYS A 132 -5.00 15.13 10.07
N VAL A 133 -3.69 15.36 10.02
CA VAL A 133 -2.90 15.77 11.19
C VAL A 133 -3.39 17.13 11.71
N ASP A 134 -3.57 18.11 10.83
CA ASP A 134 -4.06 19.44 11.18
C ASP A 134 -5.48 19.39 11.75
N SER A 135 -6.36 18.58 11.18
CA SER A 135 -7.72 18.38 11.68
C SER A 135 -7.74 17.75 13.08
N ARG A 136 -6.87 16.77 13.36
CA ARG A 136 -6.75 16.20 14.71
C ARG A 136 -6.23 17.21 15.72
N ILE A 137 -5.19 17.96 15.36
CA ILE A 137 -4.63 19.01 16.22
C ILE A 137 -5.69 20.07 16.53
N LYS A 138 -6.35 20.61 15.50
CA LYS A 138 -7.43 21.59 15.67
C LYS A 138 -8.59 21.09 16.52
N GLY A 139 -8.93 19.80 16.37
CA GLY A 139 -9.97 19.16 17.20
C GLY A 139 -9.62 19.12 18.70
N TRP A 140 -8.35 19.30 19.06
CA TRP A 140 -7.89 19.40 20.45
C TRP A 140 -7.65 20.84 20.91
N ASP A 141 -7.82 21.84 20.05
CA ASP A 141 -7.60 23.25 20.40
C ASP A 141 -8.62 23.76 21.44
N SER A 142 -9.78 23.12 21.57
CA SER A 142 -10.76 23.43 22.60
C SER A 142 -10.42 22.82 23.98
N ILE A 143 -9.46 21.90 24.03
CA ILE A 143 -9.12 21.14 25.24
C ILE A 143 -7.83 21.71 25.84
N GLN A 144 -7.87 22.10 27.12
CA GLN A 144 -6.67 22.50 27.84
C GLN A 144 -5.82 21.27 28.19
N LEU A 145 -4.86 20.95 27.33
CA LEU A 145 -4.00 19.80 27.48
C LEU A 145 -2.67 20.14 28.16
N SER A 146 -2.31 19.37 29.18
CA SER A 146 -0.96 19.41 29.75
C SER A 146 0.09 18.99 28.72
N PHE A 147 1.36 19.30 28.99
CA PHE A 147 2.47 18.83 28.14
C PHE A 147 2.46 17.30 27.98
N ALA A 148 2.24 16.57 29.08
CA ALA A 148 2.13 15.11 29.07
C ALA A 148 0.93 14.62 28.26
N GLY A 149 -0.22 15.30 28.35
CA GLY A 149 -1.41 14.97 27.54
C GLY A 149 -1.16 15.13 26.03
N ARG A 150 -0.52 16.22 25.62
CA ARG A 150 -0.14 16.46 24.22
C ARG A 150 0.85 15.41 23.72
N LEU A 151 1.84 15.05 24.54
CA LEU A 151 2.80 14.00 24.22
C LEU A 151 2.09 12.67 23.99
N GLN A 152 1.12 12.33 24.83
CA GLN A 152 0.35 11.10 24.71
C GLN A 152 -0.46 11.06 23.41
N LEU A 153 -1.13 12.16 23.05
CA LEU A 153 -1.90 12.27 21.81
C LEU A 153 -1.02 12.17 20.55
N ILE A 154 0.19 12.71 20.60
CA ILE A 154 1.16 12.49 19.52
C ILE A 154 1.46 11.01 19.38
N LYS A 155 1.79 10.33 20.48
CA LYS A 155 2.19 8.92 20.46
C LYS A 155 1.07 7.98 20.03
N SER A 156 -0.17 8.22 20.45
CA SER A 156 -1.29 7.32 20.17
C SER A 156 -1.99 7.64 18.84
N VAL A 157 -2.23 8.93 18.55
CA VAL A 157 -3.06 9.34 17.41
C VAL A 157 -2.22 9.85 16.24
N LEU A 158 -1.35 10.84 16.45
CA LEU A 158 -0.62 11.42 15.30
C LEU A 158 0.39 10.43 14.72
N MET A 159 1.07 9.65 15.57
CA MET A 159 1.99 8.61 15.11
C MET A 159 1.27 7.48 14.39
N SER A 160 0.04 7.09 14.79
CA SER A 160 -0.69 6.01 14.09
C SER A 160 -1.12 6.44 12.69
N LEU A 161 -1.50 7.71 12.48
CA LEU A 161 -1.74 8.27 11.15
C LEU A 161 -0.50 8.18 10.24
N ASN A 162 0.68 8.51 10.80
CA ASN A 162 1.94 8.43 10.07
C ASN A 162 2.34 6.98 9.78
N VAL A 163 2.19 6.08 10.74
CA VAL A 163 2.44 4.63 10.56
C VAL A 163 1.62 4.10 9.40
N TYR A 164 0.33 4.45 9.31
CA TYR A 164 -0.55 3.99 8.25
C TYR A 164 -0.02 4.34 6.85
N TRP A 165 0.42 5.58 6.65
CA TRP A 165 1.02 6.02 5.39
C TRP A 165 2.42 5.41 5.16
N ALA A 166 3.25 5.36 6.20
CA ALA A 166 4.59 4.82 6.16
C ALA A 166 4.62 3.29 5.93
N MET A 167 3.51 2.59 6.18
CA MET A 167 3.36 1.18 5.85
C MET A 167 3.17 0.94 4.35
N ALA A 168 2.56 1.88 3.61
CA ALA A 168 2.29 1.73 2.19
C ALA A 168 3.38 2.36 1.30
N PHE A 169 3.97 3.47 1.75
CA PHE A 169 4.86 4.27 0.91
C PHE A 169 6.18 4.61 1.59
N ILE A 170 7.21 4.85 0.77
CA ILE A 170 8.41 5.57 1.18
C ILE A 170 8.07 7.06 1.19
N LEU A 171 7.98 7.65 2.38
CA LEU A 171 7.56 9.03 2.54
C LEU A 171 8.66 10.00 2.09
N PRO A 172 8.32 11.06 1.33
CA PRO A 172 9.28 12.12 1.04
C PRO A 172 9.75 12.80 2.33
N LYS A 173 11.07 13.05 2.45
CA LYS A 173 11.65 13.74 3.62
C LYS A 173 10.98 15.10 3.89
N GLY A 174 10.52 15.79 2.85
CA GLY A 174 9.76 17.04 3.00
C GLY A 174 8.45 16.87 3.76
N VAL A 175 7.70 15.80 3.46
CA VAL A 175 6.44 15.48 4.15
C VAL A 175 6.71 15.13 5.61
N ILE A 176 7.74 14.32 5.87
CA ILE A 176 8.16 13.97 7.23
C ILE A 176 8.46 15.24 8.04
N ARG A 177 9.26 16.15 7.49
CA ARG A 177 9.58 17.44 8.14
C ARG A 177 8.33 18.27 8.42
N GLU A 178 7.37 18.32 7.50
CA GLU A 178 6.12 19.06 7.68
C GLU A 178 5.22 18.46 8.77
N VAL A 179 5.20 17.14 8.91
CA VAL A 179 4.47 16.47 10.00
C VAL A 179 5.17 16.68 11.34
N GLU A 180 6.49 16.51 11.39
CA GLU A 180 7.29 16.76 12.59
C GLU A 180 7.19 18.22 13.06
N LYS A 181 7.14 19.17 12.13
CA LYS A 181 6.91 20.59 12.42
C LYS A 181 5.57 20.79 13.14
N ARG A 182 4.49 20.17 12.67
CA ARG A 182 3.15 20.24 13.29
C ARG A 182 3.14 19.59 14.68
N MET A 183 3.71 18.40 14.81
CA MET A 183 3.81 17.70 16.10
C MET A 183 4.63 18.51 17.12
N ARG A 184 5.75 19.11 16.68
CA ARG A 184 6.59 19.98 17.51
C ARG A 184 5.86 21.26 17.93
N HIS A 185 5.13 21.87 17.00
CA HIS A 185 4.32 23.04 17.33
C HIS A 185 3.26 22.69 18.38
N PHE A 186 2.51 21.61 18.13
CA PHE A 186 1.48 21.14 19.04
C PHE A 186 2.03 20.84 20.44
N LEU A 187 3.12 20.09 20.57
CA LEU A 187 3.64 19.66 21.88
C LEU A 187 4.25 20.78 22.72
N TRP A 188 4.87 21.79 22.11
CA TRP A 188 5.46 22.90 22.87
C TRP A 188 4.49 24.05 23.03
N LYS A 189 3.90 24.51 21.92
CA LYS A 189 3.05 25.70 21.89
C LYS A 189 1.60 25.40 22.25
N GLY A 190 1.05 24.29 21.77
CA GLY A 190 -0.37 23.98 21.95
C GLY A 190 -1.21 25.13 21.41
N ASN A 191 -2.19 25.59 22.19
CA ASN A 191 -3.12 26.67 21.80
C ASN A 191 -2.63 28.05 22.26
N SER A 192 -1.49 28.10 22.95
CA SER A 192 -0.90 29.34 23.43
C SER A 192 -0.30 30.12 22.25
N THR A 193 -0.30 31.45 22.32
CA THR A 193 0.49 32.28 21.39
C THR A 193 1.99 32.26 21.75
N VAL A 194 2.33 31.79 22.95
CA VAL A 194 3.68 31.79 23.54
C VAL A 194 4.16 30.35 23.74
N GLY A 195 5.35 30.03 23.25
CA GLY A 195 5.99 28.72 23.43
C GLY A 195 6.92 28.38 22.26
N TYR A 196 8.21 28.24 22.56
CA TYR A 196 9.22 27.84 21.57
C TYR A 196 9.67 26.39 21.82
N PRO A 197 10.00 25.63 20.76
CA PRO A 197 10.65 24.34 20.91
C PRO A 197 11.95 24.48 21.70
N LYS A 198 12.01 23.89 22.90
CA LYS A 198 13.18 23.96 23.79
C LYS A 198 14.25 22.93 23.47
N VAL A 199 13.87 21.88 22.74
CA VAL A 199 14.70 20.71 22.48
C VAL A 199 14.60 20.34 21.01
N ALA A 200 15.72 19.93 20.42
CA ALA A 200 15.75 19.40 19.06
C ALA A 200 14.84 18.17 18.95
N TRP A 201 14.11 18.07 17.83
CA TRP A 201 13.15 16.96 17.64
C TRP A 201 13.83 15.59 17.59
N SER A 202 15.06 15.51 17.08
CA SER A 202 15.87 14.30 17.13
C SER A 202 16.10 13.81 18.56
N THR A 203 16.31 14.72 19.52
CA THR A 203 16.44 14.38 20.95
C THR A 203 15.11 13.96 21.56
N VAL A 204 14.01 14.63 21.18
CA VAL A 204 12.64 14.26 21.57
C VAL A 204 12.32 12.82 21.14
N CYS A 205 12.81 12.41 19.98
CA CYS A 205 12.59 11.08 19.44
C CYS A 205 13.41 9.95 20.09
N ARG A 206 14.40 10.28 20.93
CA ARG A 206 15.19 9.26 21.62
C ARG A 206 14.33 8.46 22.61
N PRO A 207 14.73 7.21 22.93
CA PRO A 207 14.16 6.46 24.04
C PRO A 207 14.17 7.26 25.35
N LYS A 208 13.29 6.92 26.29
CA LYS A 208 13.21 7.62 27.58
C LYS A 208 14.49 7.40 28.40
N GLU A 209 15.07 6.23 28.24
CA GLU A 209 16.32 5.77 28.84
C GLU A 209 17.51 6.62 28.39
N GLU A 210 17.44 7.21 27.19
CA GLU A 210 18.44 8.12 26.63
C GLU A 210 18.08 9.61 26.82
N GLY A 211 17.14 9.91 27.72
CA GLY A 211 16.69 11.27 28.01
C GLY A 211 15.75 11.89 26.97
N GLY A 212 15.21 11.08 26.05
CA GLY A 212 14.18 11.50 25.10
C GLY A 212 12.76 11.36 25.62
N LEU A 213 11.78 11.67 24.77
CA LEU A 213 10.36 11.51 25.09
C LEU A 213 9.77 10.22 24.52
N GLY A 214 10.55 9.39 23.83
CA GLY A 214 10.10 8.11 23.27
C GLY A 214 9.08 8.26 22.14
N ILE A 215 9.19 9.31 21.33
CA ILE A 215 8.42 9.45 20.08
C ILE A 215 9.22 8.79 18.97
N ARG A 216 8.64 7.84 18.23
CA ARG A 216 9.39 7.17 17.15
C ARG A 216 9.73 8.16 16.03
N ASP A 217 11.00 8.20 15.64
CA ASP A 217 11.46 8.94 14.46
C ASP A 217 10.75 8.40 13.20
N ILE A 218 10.04 9.26 12.47
CA ILE A 218 9.20 8.85 11.34
C ILE A 218 10.06 8.31 10.19
N LEU A 219 11.26 8.87 9.98
CA LEU A 219 12.15 8.44 8.90
C LEU A 219 12.71 7.04 9.17
N ALA A 220 13.18 6.78 10.39
CA ALA A 220 13.66 5.47 10.83
C ALA A 220 12.52 4.44 10.80
N LEU A 221 11.34 4.80 11.30
CA LEU A 221 10.14 3.96 11.26
C LEU A 221 9.76 3.60 9.82
N ASN A 222 9.72 4.57 8.91
CA ASN A 222 9.38 4.32 7.51
C ASN A 222 10.41 3.39 6.85
N LYS A 223 11.71 3.60 7.11
CA LYS A 223 12.76 2.70 6.63
C LYS A 223 12.56 1.27 7.17
N ALA A 224 12.28 1.12 8.47
CA ALA A 224 12.05 -0.19 9.09
C ALA A 224 10.82 -0.91 8.51
N LEU A 225 9.71 -0.19 8.30
CA LEU A 225 8.50 -0.75 7.69
C LEU A 225 8.73 -1.20 6.24
N MET A 226 9.53 -0.45 5.47
CA MET A 226 9.91 -0.84 4.12
C MET A 226 10.88 -2.04 4.12
N CYS A 227 11.81 -2.09 5.08
CA CYS A 227 12.65 -3.27 5.29
C CYS A 227 11.81 -4.52 5.60
N ARG A 228 10.73 -4.40 6.40
CA ARG A 228 9.81 -5.51 6.66
C ARG A 228 9.14 -6.03 5.39
N HIS A 229 8.74 -5.16 4.47
CA HIS A 229 8.20 -5.58 3.17
C HIS A 229 9.24 -6.35 2.35
N LEU A 230 10.47 -5.82 2.28
CA LEU A 230 11.56 -6.52 1.60
C LEU A 230 11.89 -7.86 2.26
N TRP A 231 11.83 -7.92 3.58
CA TRP A 231 12.01 -9.14 4.36
C TRP A 231 10.99 -10.23 4.00
N ASN A 232 9.72 -9.86 3.84
CA ASN A 232 8.68 -10.80 3.40
C ASN A 232 8.96 -11.37 2.00
N VAL A 233 9.60 -10.58 1.12
CA VAL A 233 10.06 -11.06 -0.20
C VAL A 233 11.27 -11.98 -0.06
N ILE A 234 12.22 -11.65 0.84
CA ILE A 234 13.41 -12.47 1.08
C ILE A 234 13.05 -13.84 1.66
N LYS A 235 12.10 -13.88 2.61
CA LYS A 235 11.56 -15.13 3.17
C LYS A 235 10.60 -15.86 2.24
N ASP A 236 10.35 -15.32 1.06
CA ASP A 236 9.43 -15.85 0.08
C ASP A 236 8.06 -16.21 0.69
N ASN A 237 7.46 -15.28 1.43
CA ASN A 237 6.18 -15.52 2.09
C ASN A 237 5.02 -15.56 1.08
N GLN A 238 4.83 -16.74 0.47
CA GLN A 238 3.82 -17.01 -0.56
C GLN A 238 2.37 -16.83 -0.08
N SER A 239 2.11 -16.70 1.22
CA SER A 239 0.76 -16.35 1.72
C SER A 239 0.32 -14.93 1.32
N SER A 240 1.27 -14.05 1.02
CA SER A 240 0.98 -12.69 0.57
C SER A 240 0.87 -12.63 -0.94
N ILE A 241 -0.31 -12.22 -1.44
CA ILE A 241 -0.52 -12.02 -2.88
C ILE A 241 0.45 -11.00 -3.48
N TRP A 242 0.86 -10.01 -2.69
CA TRP A 242 1.84 -9.02 -3.10
C TRP A 242 3.24 -9.61 -3.26
N VAL A 243 3.67 -10.50 -2.35
CA VAL A 243 4.95 -11.22 -2.48
C VAL A 243 4.91 -12.11 -3.71
N ARG A 244 3.84 -12.91 -3.88
CA ARG A 244 3.62 -13.73 -5.09
C ARG A 244 3.76 -12.89 -6.36
N TRP A 245 3.07 -11.75 -6.40
CA TRP A 245 3.09 -10.83 -7.55
C TRP A 245 4.47 -10.25 -7.83
N ILE A 246 5.22 -9.85 -6.79
CA ILE A 246 6.59 -9.33 -6.95
C ILE A 246 7.57 -10.41 -7.39
N THR A 247 7.54 -11.57 -6.74
CA THR A 247 8.44 -12.69 -7.08
C THR A 247 8.27 -13.07 -8.54
N HIS A 248 7.01 -13.13 -8.98
CA HIS A 248 6.69 -13.45 -10.35
C HIS A 248 7.06 -12.33 -11.35
N ASN A 249 6.58 -11.10 -11.15
CA ASN A 249 6.74 -10.02 -12.14
C ASN A 249 8.11 -9.34 -12.13
N HIS A 250 8.71 -9.20 -10.95
CA HIS A 250 9.93 -8.42 -10.75
C HIS A 250 11.17 -9.28 -10.52
N LEU A 251 11.08 -10.39 -9.77
CA LEU A 251 12.22 -11.27 -9.55
C LEU A 251 12.43 -12.24 -10.71
N ARG A 252 11.35 -12.80 -11.30
CA ARG A 252 11.43 -13.74 -12.45
C ARG A 252 12.46 -14.85 -12.22
N HIS A 253 12.35 -15.54 -11.09
CA HIS A 253 13.27 -16.60 -10.63
C HIS A 253 14.69 -16.14 -10.27
N LYS A 254 14.98 -14.83 -10.27
CA LYS A 254 16.25 -14.29 -9.75
C LYS A 254 16.17 -14.08 -8.25
N SER A 255 17.30 -14.23 -7.59
CA SER A 255 17.44 -13.85 -6.19
C SER A 255 17.17 -12.36 -6.01
N VAL A 256 16.55 -12.02 -4.88
CA VAL A 256 16.47 -10.63 -4.43
C VAL A 256 17.86 -10.01 -4.43
N TRP A 257 18.95 -10.72 -4.18
CA TRP A 257 20.28 -10.10 -4.11
C TRP A 257 20.86 -9.72 -5.47
N THR A 258 20.52 -10.43 -6.53
CA THR A 258 21.16 -10.32 -7.85
C THR A 258 20.34 -9.55 -8.88
N VAL A 259 19.04 -9.35 -8.66
CA VAL A 259 18.22 -8.61 -9.64
C VAL A 259 18.59 -7.13 -9.69
N ASP A 260 18.70 -6.61 -10.92
CA ASP A 260 19.07 -5.23 -11.22
C ASP A 260 18.04 -4.22 -10.67
N VAL A 261 18.55 -3.13 -10.12
CA VAL A 261 17.81 -2.00 -9.56
C VAL A 261 17.29 -1.06 -10.66
N LYS A 262 17.72 -1.18 -11.93
CA LYS A 262 17.23 -0.32 -13.01
C LYS A 262 15.82 -0.68 -13.49
N GLY A 263 15.40 -1.93 -13.35
CA GLY A 263 14.08 -2.40 -13.77
C GLY A 263 12.94 -2.09 -12.79
N GLY A 264 11.72 -1.94 -13.32
CA GLY A 264 10.49 -1.91 -12.53
C GLY A 264 10.03 -0.53 -12.03
N SER A 265 9.04 -0.55 -11.13
CA SER A 265 8.41 0.67 -10.60
C SER A 265 9.37 1.46 -9.71
N TRP A 266 9.13 2.77 -9.53
CA TRP A 266 9.95 3.59 -8.64
C TRP A 266 10.00 3.03 -7.21
N GLY A 267 8.85 2.56 -6.70
CA GLY A 267 8.75 1.96 -5.37
C GLY A 267 9.61 0.71 -5.24
N TRP A 268 9.54 -0.19 -6.22
CA TRP A 268 10.36 -1.40 -6.27
C TRP A 268 11.85 -1.07 -6.22
N ARG A 269 12.32 -0.18 -7.11
CA ARG A 269 13.74 0.22 -7.16
C ARG A 269 14.24 0.80 -5.83
N LYS A 270 13.39 1.53 -5.11
CA LYS A 270 13.75 2.05 -3.79
C LYS A 270 13.73 0.98 -2.70
N LEU A 271 12.77 0.06 -2.73
CA LEU A 271 12.72 -1.09 -1.85
C LEU A 271 14.00 -1.92 -1.98
N LEU A 272 14.44 -2.20 -3.22
CA LEU A 272 15.66 -2.96 -3.48
C LEU A 272 16.93 -2.32 -2.93
N ARG A 273 17.00 -0.98 -2.84
CA ARG A 273 18.16 -0.31 -2.23
C ARG A 273 18.29 -0.58 -0.73
N LEU A 274 17.21 -1.01 -0.07
CA LEU A 274 17.21 -1.35 1.36
C LEU A 274 17.86 -2.70 1.66
N ARG A 275 18.19 -3.51 0.64
CA ARG A 275 18.94 -4.77 0.80
C ARG A 275 20.23 -4.59 1.61
N SER A 276 20.99 -3.54 1.30
CA SER A 276 22.23 -3.20 2.00
C SER A 276 22.03 -2.98 3.50
N ALA A 277 20.87 -2.45 3.90
CA ALA A 277 20.55 -2.23 5.30
C ALA A 277 20.09 -3.51 6.01
N LEU A 278 19.64 -4.53 5.27
CA LEU A 278 19.22 -5.82 5.81
C LEU A 278 20.33 -6.87 5.84
N LEU A 279 21.35 -6.74 4.98
CA LEU A 279 22.44 -7.69 4.87
C LEU A 279 23.13 -8.03 6.20
N PRO A 280 23.38 -7.06 7.13
CA PRO A 280 23.98 -7.38 8.43
C PRO A 280 23.11 -8.23 9.36
N TYR A 281 21.81 -8.38 9.05
CA TYR A 281 20.83 -9.09 9.88
C TYR A 281 20.39 -10.42 9.25
N ILE A 282 21.10 -10.89 8.22
CA ILE A 282 20.75 -12.08 7.46
C ILE A 282 21.91 -13.06 7.52
N ASP A 283 21.67 -14.19 8.16
CA ASP A 283 22.54 -15.35 8.08
C ASP A 283 22.04 -16.27 6.96
N LEU A 284 22.90 -16.51 5.99
CA LEU A 284 22.64 -17.46 4.91
C LEU A 284 23.03 -18.86 5.38
N LYS A 285 22.05 -19.74 5.54
CA LYS A 285 22.32 -21.17 5.77
C LYS A 285 22.41 -21.87 4.42
N ILE A 286 23.52 -22.58 4.21
CA ILE A 286 23.72 -23.45 3.04
C ILE A 286 22.79 -24.65 3.21
N GLY A 287 21.91 -24.86 2.22
CA GLY A 287 20.95 -25.97 2.19
C GLY A 287 21.53 -27.26 1.60
N ASP A 288 20.66 -28.23 1.34
CA ASP A 288 20.92 -29.62 0.91
C ASP A 288 21.18 -29.81 -0.60
N GLY A 289 21.34 -28.73 -1.36
CA GLY A 289 21.77 -28.81 -2.76
C GLY A 289 20.64 -28.87 -3.80
N GLU A 290 19.42 -29.31 -3.46
CA GLU A 290 18.30 -29.36 -4.42
C GLU A 290 17.76 -27.96 -4.79
N SER A 291 17.92 -27.03 -3.87
CA SER A 291 17.67 -25.61 -4.07
C SER A 291 18.98 -24.83 -4.15
N PHE A 292 20.06 -25.42 -4.67
CA PHE A 292 21.37 -24.79 -4.77
C PHE A 292 21.91 -24.75 -6.21
N LEU A 293 21.75 -23.62 -6.91
CA LEU A 293 22.46 -23.37 -8.16
C LEU A 293 23.86 -22.80 -7.85
N PHE A 294 24.89 -23.64 -7.97
CA PHE A 294 26.29 -23.21 -7.95
C PHE A 294 26.51 -22.20 -9.10
N GLY A 295 26.73 -20.92 -8.76
CA GLY A 295 26.83 -19.79 -9.69
C GLY A 295 25.64 -18.82 -9.68
N MET A 296 24.54 -19.19 -9.04
CA MET A 296 23.37 -18.34 -8.75
C MET A 296 22.83 -18.73 -7.36
N THR A 297 23.32 -18.10 -6.29
CA THR A 297 22.99 -18.43 -4.87
C THR A 297 21.57 -18.89 -4.63
N PRO A 298 21.35 -19.93 -3.83
CA PRO A 298 20.27 -19.87 -2.83
C PRO A 298 20.63 -20.53 -1.48
N GLY A 299 20.15 -19.96 -0.39
CA GLY A 299 20.22 -20.56 0.94
C GLY A 299 19.01 -20.09 1.75
N ILE A 300 18.38 -21.01 2.48
CA ILE A 300 17.20 -20.75 3.31
C ILE A 300 17.57 -19.72 4.37
N VAL A 301 16.83 -18.61 4.40
CA VAL A 301 17.02 -17.53 5.39
C VAL A 301 16.32 -17.94 6.68
N SER A 302 17.08 -18.50 7.64
CA SER A 302 16.63 -18.58 9.03
C SER A 302 17.08 -17.32 9.75
N ALA A 303 16.17 -16.63 10.44
CA ALA A 303 16.49 -15.45 11.23
C ALA A 303 16.27 -15.75 12.71
N HIS A 304 17.18 -15.25 13.54
CA HIS A 304 17.03 -15.16 14.99
C HIS A 304 15.91 -14.19 15.38
#